data_AF-A0A534S005-F1
#
_entry.id   AF-A0A534S005-F1
#
_cell.length_a   1.000
_cell.length_b   1.000
_cell.length_c   1.000
_cell.angle_alpha   90.00
_cell.angle_beta   90.00
_cell.angle_gamma   90.00
#
_symmetry.space_group_name_H-M   'P 1'
#
loop_
_entity.id
_entity.type
_entity.pdbx_description
1 polymer ?
#
loop_
_entity_poly.entity_id
_entity_poly.type
_entity_poly.pdbx_seq_one_letter_code
_entity_poly.pdbx_strand_id
1 'polypeptide(L)' 'MANGAAASLQFLGAAGGVTGSKYLFSYGDDQVLIDCGLFQGLKELRQRNWAALPIDPARLRAVILTHAH' A
#
# COMPACT_ATOMS: atom_id res chain seq x y z
N MET A 1 21.97 9.27 -22.34
CA MET A 1 20.51 9.19 -22.18
C MET A 1 20.26 8.52 -20.83
N ALA A 2 19.87 9.27 -19.80
CA ALA A 2 19.56 8.66 -18.51
C ALA A 2 18.36 7.73 -18.69
N ASN A 3 18.53 6.44 -18.39
CA ASN A 3 17.43 5.49 -18.35
C ASN A 3 16.51 5.97 -17.22
N GLY A 4 15.41 6.64 -17.56
CA GLY A 4 14.49 7.20 -16.57
C GLY A 4 14.04 6.08 -15.63
N ALA A 5 14.10 6.31 -14.32
CA ALA A 5 13.74 5.29 -13.36
C ALA A 5 12.33 4.74 -13.66
N ALA A 6 12.19 3.42 -13.71
CA ALA A 6 10.91 2.80 -14.01
C ALA A 6 9.94 2.99 -12.83
N ALA A 7 8.73 3.45 -13.13
CA ALA A 7 7.66 3.55 -12.15
C ALA A 7 6.91 2.21 -12.04
N SER A 8 6.54 1.81 -10.83
CA SER A 8 5.70 0.63 -10.59
C SER A 8 4.66 0.89 -9.49
N LEU A 9 3.54 0.17 -9.57
CA LEU A 9 2.45 0.22 -8.59
C LEU A 9 2.07 -1.20 -8.19
N GLN A 10 2.13 -1.49 -6.89
CA GLN A 10 1.71 -2.77 -6.32
C GLN A 10 0.46 -2.58 -5.48
N PHE A 11 -0.54 -3.43 -5.72
CA PHE A 11 -1.80 -3.46 -4.98
C PHE A 11 -1.67 -4.40 -3.78
N LEU A 12 -1.71 -3.84 -2.57
CA LEU A 12 -1.60 -4.61 -1.31
C LEU A 12 -2.96 -4.86 -0.66
N GLY A 13 -3.98 -4.08 -1.04
CA GLY A 13 -5.37 -4.27 -0.65
C GLY A 13 -6.33 -3.55 -1.61
N ALA A 14 -7.64 -3.64 -1.33
CA ALA A 14 -8.70 -3.23 -2.25
C ALA A 14 -8.58 -3.78 -3.70
N ALA A 15 -7.89 -4.91 -3.87
CA ALA A 15 -7.79 -5.63 -5.14
C ALA A 15 -8.83 -6.74 -5.17
N GLY A 16 -9.83 -6.62 -6.05
CA GLY A 16 -10.99 -7.53 -6.07
C GLY A 16 -11.92 -7.39 -4.85
N GLY A 17 -11.83 -6.28 -4.13
CA GLY A 17 -12.65 -5.96 -2.95
C GLY A 17 -12.62 -4.46 -2.63
N VAL A 18 -13.37 -4.03 -1.61
CA VAL A 18 -13.57 -2.59 -1.31
C VAL A 18 -12.70 -2.09 -0.14
N THR A 19 -12.32 -2.97 0.79
CA THR A 19 -11.68 -2.57 2.06
C THR A 19 -10.17 -2.82 2.04
N GLY A 20 -9.44 -2.16 2.94
CA GLY A 20 -8.00 -2.31 3.07
C GLY A 20 -7.19 -1.57 2.00
N SER A 21 -7.67 -0.43 1.48
CA SER A 21 -6.95 0.40 0.50
C SER A 21 -5.49 0.59 0.90
N LYS A 22 -4.57 0.16 0.03
CA LYS A 22 -3.12 0.20 0.26
C LYS A 22 -2.37 -0.09 -1.03
N TYR A 23 -1.60 0.88 -1.51
CA TYR A 23 -0.85 0.75 -2.76
C TYR A 23 0.59 1.21 -2.57
N LEU A 24 1.55 0.37 -2.93
CA LEU A 24 2.97 0.74 -2.91
C LEU A 24 3.35 1.29 -4.27
N PHE A 25 3.67 2.58 -4.33
CA PHE A 25 4.22 3.23 -5.51
C PHE A 25 5.76 3.28 -5.38
N SER A 26 6.47 2.83 -6.41
CA SER A 26 7.93 2.87 -6.45
C SER A 26 8.42 3.66 -7.67
N TYR A 27 9.45 4.48 -7.47
CA TYR A 27 10.13 5.20 -8.54
C TYR A 27 11.63 5.30 -8.22
N GLY A 28 12.44 4.57 -8.97
CA GLY A 28 13.87 4.42 -8.62
C GLY A 28 14.01 3.69 -7.29
N ASP A 29 14.76 4.26 -6.36
CA ASP A 29 14.95 3.72 -5.01
C ASP A 29 13.90 4.21 -4.00
N ASP A 30 13.09 5.21 -4.37
CA ASP A 30 12.06 5.77 -3.51
C ASP A 30 10.79 4.91 -3.51
N GLN A 31 10.18 4.76 -2.33
CA GLN A 31 8.91 4.08 -2.13
C GLN A 31 7.94 4.97 -1.34
N VAL A 32 6.70 5.07 -1.80
CA VAL A 32 5.63 5.79 -1.13
C VAL A 32 4.42 4.88 -1.00
N LEU A 33 3.80 4.86 0.18
CA LEU A 33 2.55 4.15 0.40
C LEU A 33 1.37 5.11 0.19
N ILE A 34 0.46 4.75 -0.70
CA ILE A 34 -0.81 5.46 -0.93
C ILE A 34 -1.89 4.71 -0.16
N ASP A 35 -2.52 5.42 0.77
CA ASP A 35 -3.42 4.93 1.82
C ASP A 35 -2.82 3.87 2.74
N CYS A 36 -3.42 3.71 3.92
CA CYS A 36 -3.12 2.59 4.80
C CYS A 36 -4.38 2.05 5.49
N GLY A 37 -5.47 1.90 4.74
CA GLY A 37 -6.76 1.48 5.26
C GLY A 37 -6.77 0.06 5.85
N LEU A 38 -7.75 -0.19 6.72
CA LEU A 38 -8.03 -1.49 7.34
C LEU A 38 -8.96 -2.33 6.47
N PHE A 39 -8.77 -3.65 6.50
CA PHE A 39 -9.74 -4.62 5.97
C PHE A 39 -10.96 -4.71 6.90
N GLN A 40 -12.17 -4.74 6.32
CA GLN A 40 -13.44 -4.79 7.06
C GLN A 40 -14.38 -5.85 6.45
N GLY A 41 -15.58 -6.02 7.02
CA GLY A 41 -16.59 -6.96 6.52
C GLY A 41 -16.48 -8.36 7.11
N LEU A 42 -16.13 -9.36 6.32
CA LEU A 42 -16.01 -10.76 6.78
C LEU A 42 -14.90 -10.90 7.83
N LYS A 43 -15.03 -11.87 8.74
CA LYS A 43 -14.06 -12.07 9.83
C LYS A 43 -12.67 -12.38 9.29
N GLU A 44 -12.61 -13.21 8.25
CA GLU A 44 -11.40 -13.63 7.56
C GLU A 44 -10.64 -12.43 6.97
N LEU A 45 -11.38 -11.44 6.44
CA LEU A 45 -10.77 -10.20 5.95
C LEU A 45 -10.19 -9.37 7.09
N ARG A 46 -10.92 -9.20 8.19
CA ARG A 46 -10.43 -8.44 9.36
C ARG A 46 -9.19 -9.07 10.01
N GLN A 47 -9.02 -10.39 9.92
CA GLN A 47 -7.81 -11.06 10.43
C GLN A 47 -6.53 -10.57 9.76
N ARG A 48 -6.61 -10.09 8.50
CA ARG A 48 -5.47 -9.52 7.78
C ARG A 48 -4.92 -8.25 8.44
N ASN A 49 -5.71 -7.53 9.23
CA ASN A 49 -5.25 -6.33 9.95
C ASN A 49 -4.23 -6.64 11.05
N TRP A 50 -4.16 -7.90 11.50
CA TRP A 50 -3.22 -8.33 12.53
C TRP A 50 -1.94 -8.93 11.95
N ALA A 51 -1.90 -9.18 10.65
CA ALA A 51 -0.69 -9.60 9.97
C ALA A 51 0.27 -8.41 9.84
N ALA A 52 1.57 -8.70 9.81
CA ALA A 52 2.56 -7.69 9.47
C ALA A 52 2.26 -7.11 8.09
N LEU A 53 2.58 -5.82 7.89
CA LEU A 53 2.50 -5.21 6.57
C LEU A 53 3.43 -5.97 5.60
N PRO A 54 2.99 -6.26 4.37
CA PRO A 54 3.79 -7.01 3.39
C PRO A 54 4.88 -6.14 2.74
N ILE A 55 5.40 -5.15 3.47
CA ILE A 55 6.43 -4.18 3.09
C ILE A 55 7.22 -3.81 4.34
N ASP A 56 8.44 -3.30 4.18
CA ASP A 56 9.20 -2.71 5.27
C ASP A 56 8.83 -1.22 5.42
N PRO A 57 8.15 -0.81 6.51
CA PRO A 57 7.74 0.57 6.70
C PRO A 57 8.93 1.53 6.81
N ALA A 58 10.11 1.05 7.24
CA ALA A 58 11.31 1.88 7.38
C ALA A 58 11.90 2.31 6.02
N ARG A 59 11.53 1.63 4.93
CA ARG A 59 11.92 1.98 3.56
C ARG A 59 11.01 3.01 2.91
N LEU A 60 9.85 3.27 3.50
CA LEU A 60 8.90 4.25 2.96
C LEU A 60 9.43 5.66 3.20
N ARG A 61 9.48 6.44 2.13
CA ARG A 61 9.78 7.87 2.21
C ARG A 61 8.61 8.67 2.77
N ALA A 62 7.38 8.23 2.46
CA ALA A 62 6.16 8.87 2.90
C ALA A 62 4.97 7.91 2.88
N VAL A 63 3.92 8.28 3.61
CA VAL A 63 2.58 7.75 3.47
C VAL A 63 1.66 8.91 3.05
N ILE A 64 0.89 8.72 1.98
CA ILE A 64 -0.10 9.68 1.50
C ILE A 64 -1.48 9.13 1.85
N LEU A 65 -2.21 9.81 2.71
CA LEU A 65 -3.61 9.48 3.01
C LEU A 65 -4.50 10.31 2.11
N THR A 66 -5.31 9.65 1.28
CA THR A 66 -6.19 10.34 0.32
C THR A 66 -7.35 11.05 1.02
N HIS A 67 -7.84 10.47 2.12
CA HIS A 67 -8.91 11.00 2.96
C HIS A 67 -8.89 10.31 4.34
N ALA A 68 -9.86 10.62 5.20
CA ALA A 68 -9.85 10.24 6.61
C ALA A 68 -10.42 8.84 6.94
N HIS A 69 -11.07 8.15 5.99
CA HIS A 69 -11.53 6.78 6.19
C HIS A 69 -10.37 5.78 6.13
#